data_AF-A0A947RN10-F1
#
_entry.id   AF-A0A947RN10-F1
#
_cell.length_a   1.000
_cell.length_b   1.000
_cell.length_c   1.000
_cell.angle_alpha   90.00
_cell.angle_beta   90.00
_cell.angle_gamma   90.00
#
_symmetry.space_group_name_H-M   'P 1'
#
loop_
_entity.id
_entity.type
_entity.pdbx_description
1 polymer ?
#
loop_
_entity_poly.entity_id
_entity_poly.type
_entity_poly.pdbx_seq_one_letter_code
_entity_poly.pdbx_strand_id
1 'polypeptide(L)'
;NPLLAVDTLLSGIPRTIDLGQIDNDRCFINGVGIGLDAQVARDVLEMNRLRGAPAYLTAAVKEIFRFSAFPVTLSMGEEELELICLSLGIANGIYAGGGFKLAPRADIEDGLIDISAVGDYPKLERLFRLPKVRAGKHANWRKGTYRQAFEVTISSPKKLIAHVDGEPYRLPGDSFSVKALPRALRVLVPAETAE
;
A
#
# COMPACT_ATOMS: atom_id res chain seq x y z
N ASN A 1 16.97 9.05 13.39
CA ASN A 1 17.57 9.41 14.70
C ASN A 1 16.42 9.58 15.68
N PRO A 2 16.27 8.71 16.70
CA PRO A 2 15.18 8.81 17.69
C PRO A 2 15.15 10.14 18.46
N LEU A 3 16.28 10.81 18.64
CA LEU A 3 16.35 12.10 19.35
C LEU A 3 15.56 13.19 18.62
N LEU A 4 15.59 13.21 17.28
CA LEU A 4 14.80 14.16 16.48
C LEU A 4 13.28 13.97 16.67
N ALA A 5 12.85 12.74 16.98
CA ALA A 5 11.45 12.49 17.28
C ALA A 5 11.07 13.06 18.66
N VAL A 6 11.99 13.02 19.64
CA VAL A 6 11.79 13.67 20.94
C VAL A 6 11.69 15.18 20.78
N ASP A 7 12.56 15.79 19.97
CA ASP A 7 12.51 17.22 19.66
C ASP A 7 11.14 17.58 19.03
N THR A 8 10.67 16.77 18.09
CA THR A 8 9.34 16.94 17.47
C THR A 8 8.20 16.83 18.47
N LEU A 9 8.31 15.97 19.49
CA LEU A 9 7.29 15.89 20.55
C LEU A 9 7.22 17.16 21.40
N LEU A 10 8.36 17.84 21.61
CA LEU A 10 8.45 19.02 22.47
C LEU A 10 8.13 20.33 21.74
N SER A 11 8.56 20.45 20.48
CA SER A 11 8.48 21.71 19.72
C SER A 11 7.83 21.58 18.34
N GLY A 12 7.29 20.41 18.01
CA GLY A 12 6.63 20.17 16.73
C GLY A 12 5.33 20.94 16.59
N ILE A 13 4.93 21.14 15.33
CA ILE A 13 3.64 21.75 15.00
C ILE A 13 2.62 20.67 14.65
N PRO A 14 1.35 20.85 15.03
CA PRO A 14 0.31 19.90 14.66
C PRO A 14 -0.05 20.03 13.17
N ARG A 15 -0.07 18.89 12.47
CA ARG A 15 -0.69 18.71 11.15
C ARG A 15 -1.88 17.78 11.28
N THR A 16 -2.86 17.94 10.40
CA THR A 16 -4.00 17.02 10.35
C THR A 16 -3.91 16.26 9.05
N ILE A 17 -3.92 14.93 9.14
CA ILE A 17 -3.78 14.03 8.01
C ILE A 17 -5.03 13.19 7.87
N ASP A 18 -5.19 12.65 6.68
CA ASP A 18 -6.24 11.73 6.31
C ASP A 18 -5.91 10.33 6.79
N LEU A 19 -6.94 9.51 6.95
CA LEU A 19 -6.82 8.08 7.16
C LEU A 19 -7.60 7.35 6.07
N GLY A 20 -7.23 6.10 5.78
CA GLY A 20 -8.11 5.21 5.05
C GLY A 20 -8.92 4.34 6.00
N GLN A 21 -10.07 3.85 5.55
CA GLN A 21 -10.95 3.00 6.35
C GLN A 21 -11.58 1.89 5.51
N ILE A 22 -11.54 0.65 6.02
CA ILE A 22 -12.16 -0.53 5.43
C ILE A 22 -13.50 -0.81 6.12
N ASP A 23 -14.60 -0.94 5.37
CA ASP A 23 -15.95 -1.31 5.83
C ASP A 23 -16.46 -0.56 7.08
N ASN A 24 -16.06 0.70 7.25
CA ASN A 24 -16.36 1.50 8.45
C ASN A 24 -15.82 0.93 9.78
N ASP A 25 -14.91 -0.05 9.74
CA ASP A 25 -14.39 -0.74 10.93
C ASP A 25 -12.89 -0.46 11.12
N ARG A 26 -12.06 -0.89 10.15
CA ARG A 26 -10.60 -0.85 10.30
C ARG A 26 -9.99 0.36 9.60
N CYS A 27 -9.41 1.27 10.37
CA CYS A 27 -8.61 2.37 9.84
C CYS A 27 -7.15 1.97 9.56
N PHE A 28 -6.52 2.71 8.64
CA PHE A 28 -5.11 2.62 8.31
C PHE A 28 -4.51 4.00 8.05
N ILE A 29 -3.22 4.16 8.34
CA ILE A 29 -2.47 5.40 8.13
C ILE A 29 -1.75 5.36 6.78
N ASN A 30 -1.18 4.21 6.42
CA ASN A 30 -0.30 4.10 5.26
C ASN A 30 -0.98 3.36 4.10
N GLY A 31 -1.51 2.16 4.35
CA GLY A 31 -2.23 1.46 3.29
C GLY A 31 -2.57 0.00 3.57
N VAL A 32 -3.40 -0.51 2.68
CA VAL A 32 -3.74 -1.92 2.51
C VAL A 32 -2.97 -2.46 1.31
N GLY A 33 -2.27 -3.57 1.49
CA GLY A 33 -1.71 -4.32 0.37
C GLY A 33 -2.39 -5.67 0.25
N ILE A 34 -2.69 -6.06 -0.98
CA ILE A 34 -3.40 -7.28 -1.33
C ILE A 34 -2.61 -8.07 -2.37
N GLY A 35 -2.39 -9.35 -2.07
CA GLY A 35 -1.70 -10.28 -2.95
C GLY A 35 -0.20 -10.39 -2.68
N LEU A 36 0.63 -10.15 -3.69
CA LEU A 36 2.08 -10.37 -3.61
C LEU A 36 2.71 -9.54 -2.48
N ASP A 37 2.32 -8.29 -2.30
CA ASP A 37 2.80 -7.43 -1.21
C ASP A 37 2.44 -7.98 0.18
N ALA A 38 1.21 -8.46 0.38
CA ALA A 38 0.76 -9.11 1.60
C ALA A 38 1.51 -10.42 1.86
N GLN A 39 1.77 -11.19 0.81
CA GLN A 39 2.59 -12.39 0.91
C GLN A 39 4.01 -12.06 1.36
N VAL A 40 4.59 -11.00 0.80
CA VAL A 40 5.92 -10.51 1.15
C VAL A 40 5.96 -10.03 2.60
N ALA A 41 4.96 -9.26 3.05
CA ALA A 41 4.87 -8.80 4.43
C ALA A 41 4.80 -9.99 5.42
N ARG A 42 3.97 -11.00 5.10
CA ARG A 42 3.90 -12.24 5.89
C ARG A 42 5.23 -12.99 5.94
N ASP A 43 5.87 -13.18 4.79
CA ASP A 43 7.17 -13.85 4.70
C ASP A 43 8.25 -13.13 5.53
N VAL A 44 8.22 -11.79 5.58
CA VAL A 44 9.16 -10.99 6.39
C VAL A 44 8.96 -11.22 7.88
N LEU A 45 7.72 -11.41 8.36
CA LEU A 45 7.45 -11.71 9.77
C LEU A 45 8.02 -13.06 10.22
N GLU A 46 8.16 -14.00 9.29
CA GLU A 46 8.76 -15.33 9.54
C GLU A 46 10.31 -15.31 9.47
N MET A 47 10.92 -14.19 9.06
CA MET A 47 12.38 -14.09 8.93
C MET A 47 13.06 -13.75 10.26
N ASN A 48 13.91 -14.67 10.72
CA ASN A 48 14.66 -14.48 11.98
C ASN A 48 16.00 -13.75 11.81
N ARG A 49 16.58 -13.74 10.59
CA ARG A 49 17.97 -13.29 10.34
C ARG A 49 18.09 -11.96 9.60
N LEU A 50 17.03 -11.52 8.93
CA LEU A 50 16.99 -10.27 8.18
C LEU A 50 15.87 -9.41 8.73
N ARG A 51 16.09 -8.09 8.75
CA ARG A 51 15.07 -7.10 9.15
C ARG A 51 15.08 -5.92 8.20
N GLY A 52 13.96 -5.21 8.11
CA GLY A 52 13.85 -4.02 7.28
C GLY A 52 14.06 -4.33 5.78
N ALA A 53 14.66 -3.38 5.05
CA ALA A 53 14.75 -3.43 3.60
C ALA A 53 15.34 -4.72 2.99
N PRO A 54 16.42 -5.31 3.54
CA PRO A 54 16.93 -6.60 3.05
C PRO A 54 15.93 -7.75 3.15
N ALA A 55 15.19 -7.86 4.27
CA ALA A 55 14.18 -8.90 4.44
C ALA A 55 13.07 -8.78 3.38
N TYR A 56 12.56 -7.56 3.19
CA TYR A 56 11.55 -7.26 2.18
C TYR A 56 12.03 -7.58 0.76
N LEU A 57 13.27 -7.24 0.41
CA LEU A 57 13.80 -7.55 -0.91
C LEU A 57 13.94 -9.06 -1.12
N THR A 58 14.44 -9.79 -0.13
CA THR A 58 14.57 -11.26 -0.20
C THR A 58 13.20 -11.94 -0.34
N ALA A 59 12.21 -11.52 0.45
CA ALA A 59 10.84 -12.03 0.36
C ALA A 59 10.21 -11.69 -1.01
N ALA A 60 10.38 -10.47 -1.51
CA ALA A 60 9.87 -10.06 -2.82
C ALA A 60 10.46 -10.88 -3.96
N VAL A 61 11.77 -11.12 -3.95
CA VAL A 61 12.43 -11.97 -4.96
C VAL A 61 11.89 -13.40 -4.91
N LYS A 62 11.69 -13.98 -3.73
CA LYS A 62 11.09 -15.31 -3.57
C LYS A 62 9.67 -15.35 -4.15
N GLU A 63 8.84 -14.36 -3.83
CA GLU A 63 7.44 -14.34 -4.23
C GLU A 63 7.22 -13.99 -5.70
N ILE A 64 8.13 -13.26 -6.34
CA ILE A 64 8.12 -13.07 -7.80
C ILE A 64 8.00 -14.40 -8.56
N PHE A 65 8.64 -15.46 -8.08
CA PHE A 65 8.65 -16.78 -8.74
C PHE A 65 7.52 -17.71 -8.29
N ARG A 66 6.90 -17.45 -7.12
CA ARG A 66 5.90 -18.33 -6.49
C ARG A 66 4.47 -17.80 -6.63
N PHE A 67 4.30 -16.49 -6.49
CA PHE A 67 2.99 -15.86 -6.44
C PHE A 67 2.31 -15.88 -7.81
N SER A 68 1.00 -16.11 -7.80
CA SER A 68 0.16 -16.13 -9.00
C SER A 68 -0.80 -14.95 -8.98
N ALA A 69 -1.03 -14.36 -10.15
CA ALA A 69 -1.97 -13.26 -10.26
C ALA A 69 -3.40 -13.68 -9.91
N PHE A 70 -4.21 -12.73 -9.49
CA PHE A 70 -5.59 -12.92 -9.08
C PHE A 70 -6.51 -11.91 -9.79
N PRO A 71 -7.76 -12.31 -10.08
CA PRO A 71 -8.76 -11.39 -10.59
C PRO A 71 -9.29 -10.51 -9.46
N VAL A 72 -9.55 -9.24 -9.76
CA VAL A 72 -10.20 -8.30 -8.87
C VAL A 72 -11.04 -7.33 -9.68
N THR A 73 -12.17 -6.91 -9.13
CA THR A 73 -13.01 -5.86 -9.68
C THR A 73 -12.96 -4.67 -8.73
N LEU A 74 -12.74 -3.49 -9.29
CA LEU A 74 -12.73 -2.22 -8.58
C LEU A 74 -13.91 -1.39 -9.07
N SER A 75 -14.75 -0.93 -8.14
CA SER A 75 -15.88 -0.04 -8.44
C SER A 75 -15.68 1.31 -7.71
N MET A 76 -15.71 2.40 -8.47
CA MET A 76 -15.52 3.77 -8.00
C MET A 76 -16.63 4.64 -8.59
N GLY A 77 -17.78 4.71 -7.89
CA GLY A 77 -18.97 5.36 -8.43
C GLY A 77 -19.53 4.60 -9.63
N GLU A 78 -19.57 5.25 -10.80
CA GLU A 78 -20.04 4.63 -12.05
C GLU A 78 -18.93 3.90 -12.83
N GLU A 79 -17.65 4.08 -12.47
CA GLU A 79 -16.54 3.36 -13.11
C GLU A 79 -16.38 1.98 -12.47
N GLU A 80 -16.35 0.95 -13.32
CA GLU A 80 -16.01 -0.42 -12.94
C GLU A 80 -14.79 -0.88 -13.75
N LEU A 81 -13.81 -1.46 -13.06
CA LEU A 81 -12.56 -1.89 -13.65
C LEU A 81 -12.22 -3.31 -13.20
N GLU A 82 -12.25 -4.22 -14.16
CA GLU A 82 -11.81 -5.61 -13.96
C GLU A 82 -10.31 -5.73 -14.27
N LEU A 83 -9.56 -6.33 -13.34
CA LEU A 83 -8.11 -6.47 -13.43
C LEU A 83 -7.68 -7.88 -13.09
N ILE A 84 -6.57 -8.31 -13.70
CA ILE A 84 -5.77 -9.44 -13.24
C ILE A 84 -4.41 -8.88 -12.79
N CYS A 85 -4.14 -8.95 -11.49
CA CYS A 85 -2.97 -8.32 -10.89
C CYS A 85 -2.20 -9.25 -9.95
N LEU A 86 -0.92 -8.97 -9.77
CA LEU A 86 -0.05 -9.61 -8.79
C LEU A 86 -0.17 -8.94 -7.43
N SER A 87 -0.41 -7.63 -7.43
CA SER A 87 -0.47 -6.80 -6.23
C SER A 87 -1.51 -5.71 -6.46
N LEU A 88 -2.31 -5.45 -5.45
CA LEU A 88 -3.22 -4.32 -5.38
C LEU A 88 -2.98 -3.58 -4.07
N GLY A 89 -2.51 -2.34 -4.15
CA GLY A 89 -2.35 -1.44 -3.03
C GLY A 89 -3.47 -0.41 -2.99
N ILE A 90 -4.04 -0.18 -1.82
CA ILE A 90 -4.92 0.95 -1.51
C ILE A 90 -4.21 1.77 -0.44
N ALA A 91 -3.74 2.96 -0.79
CA ALA A 91 -2.76 3.67 -0.01
C ALA A 91 -3.21 5.10 0.31
N ASN A 92 -2.83 5.54 1.50
CA ASN A 92 -2.84 6.94 1.92
C ASN A 92 -1.39 7.48 1.94
N GLY A 93 -0.41 6.62 2.21
CA GLY A 93 1.01 6.95 2.20
C GLY A 93 1.79 6.43 0.99
N ILE A 94 2.91 7.06 0.70
CA ILE A 94 3.74 6.74 -0.47
C ILE A 94 4.43 5.37 -0.36
N TYR A 95 4.88 5.03 0.85
CA TYR A 95 5.85 3.97 1.07
C TYR A 95 5.22 2.77 1.75
N ALA A 96 5.43 1.58 1.20
CA ALA A 96 5.24 0.31 1.87
C ALA A 96 6.58 -0.33 2.22
N GLY A 97 6.52 -1.38 3.05
CA GLY A 97 7.63 -2.04 3.71
C GLY A 97 8.94 -2.13 2.92
N GLY A 98 10.06 -1.93 3.62
CA GLY A 98 11.39 -2.01 3.03
C GLY A 98 11.75 -0.89 2.06
N GLY A 99 10.94 0.17 1.95
CA GLY A 99 11.20 1.34 1.11
C GLY A 99 10.63 1.23 -0.30
N PHE A 100 9.60 0.40 -0.50
CA PHE A 100 8.89 0.32 -1.77
C PHE A 100 7.89 1.48 -1.89
N LYS A 101 7.93 2.24 -2.98
CA LYS A 101 6.95 3.30 -3.24
C LYS A 101 5.67 2.73 -3.85
N LEU A 102 4.84 2.06 -3.06
CA LEU A 102 3.65 1.34 -3.55
C LEU A 102 2.69 2.28 -4.29
N ALA A 103 2.46 3.46 -3.73
CA ALA A 103 1.66 4.53 -4.30
C ALA A 103 2.49 5.82 -4.42
N PRO A 104 3.30 5.97 -5.47
CA PRO A 104 4.28 7.05 -5.58
C PRO A 104 3.71 8.47 -5.64
N ARG A 105 2.39 8.62 -5.80
CA ARG A 105 1.69 9.92 -5.88
C ARG A 105 0.75 10.17 -4.69
N ALA A 106 0.70 9.26 -3.73
CA ALA A 106 -0.17 9.40 -2.57
C ALA A 106 0.16 10.66 -1.78
N ASP A 107 -0.88 11.36 -1.36
CA ASP A 107 -0.84 12.53 -0.49
C ASP A 107 -1.73 12.23 0.72
N ILE A 108 -1.23 12.52 1.91
CA ILE A 108 -1.93 12.24 3.18
C ILE A 108 -2.87 13.40 3.57
N GLU A 109 -2.98 14.45 2.77
CA GLU A 109 -3.81 15.63 3.04
C GLU A 109 -4.79 15.98 1.89
N ASP A 110 -4.88 15.16 0.83
CA ASP A 110 -5.70 15.45 -0.37
C ASP A 110 -7.16 14.94 -0.30
N GLY A 111 -7.50 14.19 0.74
CA GLY A 111 -8.81 13.61 0.98
C GLY A 111 -9.15 12.40 0.13
N LEU A 112 -8.15 11.77 -0.52
CA LEU A 112 -8.32 10.63 -1.42
C LEU A 112 -7.51 9.42 -0.96
N ILE A 113 -7.80 8.27 -1.56
CA ILE A 113 -6.97 7.07 -1.50
C ILE A 113 -6.40 6.76 -2.88
N ASP A 114 -5.16 6.31 -2.91
CA ASP A 114 -4.44 5.92 -4.11
C ASP A 114 -4.53 4.41 -4.33
N ILE A 115 -5.05 4.03 -5.49
CA ILE A 115 -5.25 2.64 -5.91
C ILE A 115 -4.18 2.29 -6.93
N SER A 116 -3.28 1.38 -6.56
CA SER A 116 -2.08 1.02 -7.33
C SER A 116 -2.07 -0.49 -7.58
N ALA A 117 -2.37 -0.90 -8.80
CA ALA A 117 -2.34 -2.30 -9.21
C ALA A 117 -1.16 -2.59 -10.13
N VAL A 118 -0.44 -3.68 -9.86
CA VAL A 118 0.62 -4.19 -10.73
C VAL A 118 0.10 -5.44 -11.43
N GLY A 119 -0.04 -5.36 -12.76
CA GLY A 119 -0.53 -6.47 -13.58
C GLY A 119 0.44 -7.65 -13.66
N ASP A 120 0.01 -8.72 -14.32
CA ASP A 120 0.84 -9.92 -14.46
C ASP A 120 1.88 -9.82 -15.60
N TYR A 121 3.05 -10.41 -15.34
CA TYR A 121 4.20 -10.48 -16.23
C TYR A 121 4.88 -11.86 -16.11
N PRO A 122 5.63 -12.30 -17.13
CA PRO A 122 6.52 -13.45 -17.01
C PRO A 122 7.49 -13.31 -15.82
N LYS A 123 7.82 -14.41 -15.15
CA LYS A 123 8.61 -14.40 -13.89
C LYS A 123 9.93 -13.63 -14.00
N LEU A 124 10.66 -13.79 -15.11
CA LEU A 124 11.91 -13.04 -15.35
C LEU A 124 11.65 -11.54 -15.50
N GLU A 125 10.59 -11.14 -16.19
CA GLU A 125 10.22 -9.73 -16.30
C GLU A 125 9.86 -9.13 -14.95
N ARG A 126 9.13 -9.87 -14.09
CA ARG A 126 8.82 -9.43 -12.73
C ARG A 126 10.11 -9.13 -11.94
N LEU A 127 11.13 -9.98 -12.06
CA LEU A 127 12.43 -9.76 -11.41
C LEU A 127 13.12 -8.48 -11.90
N PHE A 128 13.21 -8.27 -13.21
CA PHE A 128 13.82 -7.04 -13.77
C PHE A 128 13.01 -5.78 -13.49
N ARG A 129 11.71 -5.92 -13.24
CA ARG A 129 10.79 -4.83 -12.89
C ARG A 129 10.82 -4.47 -11.41
N LEU A 130 11.26 -5.37 -10.52
CA LEU A 130 11.26 -5.14 -9.08
C LEU A 130 11.93 -3.82 -8.64
N PRO A 131 13.12 -3.45 -9.17
CA PRO A 131 13.74 -2.18 -8.78
C PRO A 131 12.92 -0.96 -9.21
N LYS A 132 12.20 -1.07 -10.35
CA LYS A 132 11.32 -0.01 -10.84
C LYS A 132 10.07 0.13 -9.96
N VAL A 133 9.50 -0.98 -9.46
CA VAL A 133 8.40 -0.94 -8.49
C VAL A 133 8.85 -0.29 -7.20
N ARG A 134 10.01 -0.71 -6.66
CA ARG A 134 10.59 -0.11 -5.45
C ARG A 134 10.77 1.41 -5.60
N ALA A 135 11.21 1.85 -6.78
CA ALA A 135 11.40 3.25 -7.12
C ALA A 135 10.10 4.01 -7.47
N GLY A 136 8.93 3.37 -7.49
CA GLY A 136 7.64 4.00 -7.82
C GLY A 136 7.44 4.28 -9.31
N LYS A 137 8.19 3.61 -10.20
CA LYS A 137 8.10 3.82 -11.66
C LYS A 137 7.04 2.96 -12.34
N HIS A 138 6.18 2.27 -11.57
CA HIS A 138 5.10 1.42 -12.08
C HIS A 138 3.76 2.12 -12.25
N ALA A 139 3.57 3.31 -11.68
CA ALA A 139 2.30 4.05 -11.75
C ALA A 139 1.81 4.33 -13.19
N ASN A 140 2.72 4.33 -14.17
CA ASN A 140 2.41 4.56 -15.59
C ASN A 140 2.53 3.28 -16.45
N TRP A 141 2.58 2.09 -15.85
CA TRP A 141 2.72 0.85 -16.63
C TRP A 141 1.42 0.46 -17.31
N ARG A 142 1.54 0.02 -18.57
CA ARG A 142 0.42 -0.46 -19.38
C ARG A 142 -0.30 -1.67 -18.78
N LYS A 143 0.43 -2.59 -18.11
CA LYS A 143 -0.17 -3.70 -17.36
C LYS A 143 -0.18 -3.36 -15.88
N GLY A 144 -1.07 -2.46 -15.51
CA GLY A 144 -1.24 -1.95 -14.17
C GLY A 144 -2.34 -0.90 -14.17
N THR A 145 -2.64 -0.37 -13.00
CA THR A 145 -3.59 0.72 -12.85
C THR A 145 -3.12 1.64 -11.74
N TYR A 146 -3.30 2.93 -11.96
CA TYR A 146 -3.18 3.95 -10.93
C TYR A 146 -4.42 4.83 -10.99
N ARG A 147 -5.11 4.96 -9.86
CA ARG A 147 -6.32 5.80 -9.69
C ARG A 147 -6.27 6.47 -8.33
N GLN A 148 -6.95 7.59 -8.22
CA GLN A 148 -7.28 8.21 -6.95
C GLN A 148 -8.81 8.24 -6.86
N ALA A 149 -9.34 7.93 -5.68
CA ALA A 149 -10.77 7.95 -5.43
C ALA A 149 -11.02 8.31 -3.97
N PHE A 150 -12.22 8.85 -3.68
CA PHE A 150 -12.66 9.01 -2.29
C PHE A 150 -13.06 7.66 -1.67
N GLU A 151 -13.69 6.80 -2.45
CA GLU A 151 -14.12 5.46 -2.05
C GLU A 151 -13.98 4.48 -3.22
N VAL A 152 -13.61 3.25 -2.91
CA VAL A 152 -13.57 2.13 -3.85
C VAL A 152 -14.17 0.89 -3.20
N THR A 153 -15.02 0.18 -3.95
CA THR A 153 -15.43 -1.18 -3.59
C THR A 153 -14.55 -2.17 -4.33
N ILE A 154 -14.03 -3.15 -3.60
CA ILE A 154 -13.10 -4.15 -4.11
C ILE A 154 -13.77 -5.51 -3.95
N SER A 155 -13.86 -6.27 -5.04
CA SER A 155 -14.39 -7.62 -5.00
C SER A 155 -13.51 -8.61 -5.76
N SER A 156 -13.52 -9.87 -5.32
CA SER A 156 -12.80 -10.94 -6.02
C SER A 156 -13.49 -12.28 -5.81
N PRO A 157 -13.55 -13.14 -6.84
CA PRO A 157 -14.03 -14.52 -6.68
C PRO A 157 -13.03 -15.42 -5.93
N LYS A 158 -11.83 -14.92 -5.59
CA LYS A 158 -10.82 -15.65 -4.82
C LYS A 158 -10.69 -15.04 -3.43
N LYS A 159 -10.41 -15.90 -2.45
CA LYS A 159 -9.98 -15.46 -1.12
C LYS A 159 -8.64 -14.73 -1.24
N LEU A 160 -8.67 -13.43 -0.98
CA LEU A 160 -7.48 -12.59 -1.05
C LEU A 160 -6.72 -12.62 0.29
N ILE A 161 -5.40 -12.56 0.19
CA ILE A 161 -4.54 -12.29 1.34
C ILE A 161 -4.26 -10.80 1.39
N ALA A 162 -4.30 -10.21 2.58
CA ALA A 162 -4.09 -8.78 2.76
C ALA A 162 -3.26 -8.48 4.00
N HIS A 163 -2.67 -7.30 4.00
CA HIS A 163 -2.12 -6.66 5.19
C HIS A 163 -2.66 -5.24 5.30
N VAL A 164 -2.73 -4.73 6.53
CA VAL A 164 -3.07 -3.34 6.84
C VAL A 164 -1.90 -2.74 7.61
N ASP A 165 -1.27 -1.71 7.07
CA ASP A 165 -0.07 -1.05 7.63
C ASP A 165 1.11 -2.00 7.94
N GLY A 166 1.12 -3.17 7.30
CA GLY A 166 2.17 -4.19 7.40
C GLY A 166 1.78 -5.40 8.25
N GLU A 167 0.66 -5.32 8.96
CA GLU A 167 0.13 -6.41 9.78
C GLU A 167 -0.84 -7.29 8.97
N PRO A 168 -0.74 -8.63 9.04
CA PRO A 168 -1.69 -9.53 8.37
C PRO A 168 -3.13 -9.21 8.76
N TYR A 169 -4.00 -9.12 7.77
CA TYR A 169 -5.40 -8.75 7.98
C TYR A 169 -6.33 -9.69 7.21
N ARG A 170 -7.40 -10.11 7.89
CA ARG A 170 -8.46 -10.90 7.27
C ARG A 170 -9.52 -9.95 6.73
N LEU A 171 -9.66 -9.93 5.41
CA LEU A 171 -10.67 -9.10 4.76
C LEU A 171 -12.08 -9.52 5.19
N PRO A 172 -13.04 -8.57 5.26
CA PRO A 172 -14.39 -8.83 5.76
C PRO A 172 -15.19 -9.83 4.93
N GLY A 173 -14.88 -9.97 3.64
CA GLY A 173 -15.50 -10.92 2.74
C GLY A 173 -14.88 -10.88 1.34
N ASP A 174 -15.62 -11.42 0.37
CA ASP A 174 -15.25 -11.42 -1.05
C ASP A 174 -15.53 -10.07 -1.74
N SER A 175 -16.21 -9.16 -1.04
CA SER A 175 -16.45 -7.75 -1.41
C SER A 175 -16.39 -6.88 -0.17
N PHE A 176 -15.70 -5.73 -0.24
CA PHE A 176 -15.56 -4.76 0.85
C PHE A 176 -15.27 -3.37 0.28
N SER A 177 -15.63 -2.31 1.02
CA SER A 177 -15.33 -0.93 0.64
C SER A 177 -14.12 -0.38 1.40
N VAL A 178 -13.38 0.50 0.72
CA VAL A 178 -12.31 1.28 1.30
C VAL A 178 -12.52 2.74 0.95
N LYS A 179 -12.47 3.63 1.94
CA LYS A 179 -12.66 5.07 1.74
C LYS A 179 -11.63 5.92 2.47
N ALA A 180 -11.45 7.13 1.99
CA ALA A 180 -10.72 8.17 2.70
C ALA A 180 -11.57 8.73 3.85
N LEU A 181 -10.89 9.10 4.93
CA LEU A 181 -11.40 9.86 6.06
C LEU A 181 -10.58 11.15 6.14
N PRO A 182 -11.04 12.23 5.47
CA PRO A 182 -10.30 13.47 5.42
C PRO A 182 -10.11 14.07 6.81
N ARG A 183 -8.89 14.55 7.09
CA ARG A 183 -8.52 15.28 8.30
C ARG A 183 -8.86 14.52 9.59
N ALA A 184 -8.72 13.21 9.58
CA ALA A 184 -9.16 12.32 10.65
C ALA A 184 -8.16 12.20 11.82
N LEU A 185 -6.87 12.46 11.59
CA LEU A 185 -5.85 12.29 12.62
C LEU A 185 -4.95 13.53 12.74
N ARG A 186 -4.75 14.01 13.97
CA ARG A 186 -3.80 15.07 14.28
C ARG A 186 -2.46 14.46 14.70
N VAL A 187 -1.39 14.83 14.01
CA VAL A 187 -0.03 14.36 14.24
C VAL A 187 0.92 15.53 14.47
N LEU A 188 1.99 15.32 15.23
CA LEU A 188 3.07 16.31 15.37
C LEU A 188 4.09 16.06 14.26
N VAL A 189 4.47 17.14 13.56
CA VAL A 189 5.57 17.14 12.60
C VAL A 189 6.66 18.11 13.08
N PRO A 190 7.93 17.93 12.64
CA PRO A 190 8.97 18.90 12.94
C PRO A 190 8.52 20.30 12.54
N ALA A 191 8.73 21.30 13.40
CA ALA A 191 8.57 22.69 12.99
C ALA A 191 9.53 22.93 11.83
N GLU A 192 9.06 23.53 10.74
CA GLU A 192 9.92 23.89 9.61
C GLU A 192 11.08 24.74 10.16
N THR A 193 12.31 24.24 10.05
CA THR A 193 13.48 25.11 10.10
C THR A 193 13.35 26.05 8.93
N ALA A 194 13.15 27.34 9.20
CA ALA A 194 13.31 28.38 8.18
C ALA A 194 14.66 28.15 7.49
N GLU A 195 14.64 27.91 6.18
CA GLU A 195 15.85 27.90 5.34
C GLU A 195 16.58 29.24 5.39
#